data_AF-A0A2A7H285-F1
#
_entry.id   AF-A0A2A7H285-F1
#
_cell.length_a   1.000
_cell.length_b   1.000
_cell.length_c   1.000
_cell.angle_alpha   90.00
_cell.angle_beta   90.00
_cell.angle_gamma   90.00
#
_symmetry.space_group_name_H-M   'P 1'
#
loop_
_entity.id
_entity.type
_entity.pdbx_description
1 polymer ?
#
loop_
_entity_poly.entity_id
_entity_poly.type
_entity_poly.pdbx_seq_one_letter_code
_entity_poly.pdbx_strand_id
1 'polypeptide(L)'
;MKYFEFNNHEYWAMVAAESEKKAYEIYQTEVGGNSIAEVMAEGKAEELKKDVAFGMYINATIKYGGKHYFEAACDFHSSENTTLLIDSSLA
;
A
#
# COMPACT_ATOMS: atom_id res chain seq x y z
N MET A 1 9.61 1.02 8.45
CA MET A 1 8.81 1.23 7.23
C MET A 1 8.14 2.58 7.22
N LYS A 2 8.15 3.24 6.06
CA LYS A 2 7.20 4.30 5.71
C LYS A 2 6.02 3.68 4.97
N TYR A 3 4.95 4.44 4.81
CA TYR A 3 3.71 3.97 4.19
C TYR A 3 3.30 4.96 3.12
N PHE A 4 3.02 4.47 1.93
CA PHE A 4 2.74 5.29 0.76
C PHE A 4 1.40 4.91 0.16
N GLU A 5 0.60 5.92 -0.13
CA GLU A 5 -0.68 5.81 -0.83
C GLU A 5 -0.49 6.15 -2.30
N PHE A 6 -0.98 5.27 -3.16
CA PHE A 6 -1.07 5.44 -4.60
C PHE A 6 -2.55 5.55 -4.94
N ASN A 7 -3.06 6.77 -5.15
CA ASN A 7 -4.48 7.05 -5.31
C ASN A 7 -4.85 7.69 -6.67
N ASN A 8 -3.86 7.99 -7.51
CA ASN A 8 -4.04 8.57 -8.83
C ASN A 8 -3.64 7.58 -9.94
N HIS A 9 -3.55 6.30 -9.59
CA HIS A 9 -3.10 5.21 -10.44
C HIS A 9 -4.26 4.31 -10.84
N GLU A 10 -4.05 3.41 -11.80
CA GLU A 10 -5.09 2.46 -12.25
C GLU A 10 -5.72 1.67 -11.07
N TYR A 11 -4.92 1.35 -10.06
CA TYR A 11 -5.35 0.71 -8.83
C TYR A 11 -5.02 1.62 -7.65
N TRP A 12 -5.91 1.67 -6.68
CA TRP A 12 -5.52 2.25 -5.40
C TRP A 12 -4.67 1.25 -4.63
N ALA A 13 -3.56 1.70 -4.05
CA ALA A 13 -2.74 0.83 -3.21
C ALA A 13 -2.10 1.56 -2.03
N MET A 14 -1.92 0.81 -0.94
CA MET A 14 -1.10 1.21 0.20
C MET A 14 0.13 0.32 0.29
N VAL A 15 1.32 0.91 0.22
CA VAL A 15 2.60 0.22 0.15
C VAL A 15 3.45 0.54 1.38
N ALA A 16 3.99 -0.48 2.03
CA ALA A 16 5.03 -0.33 3.04
C ALA A 16 6.41 -0.36 2.38
N ALA A 17 7.17 0.73 2.44
CA ALA A 17 8.50 0.81 1.82
C ALA A 17 9.51 1.60 2.66
N GLU A 18 10.80 1.29 2.51
CA GLU A 18 11.87 2.03 3.20
C GLU A 18 12.04 3.46 2.67
N SER A 19 11.65 3.71 1.43
CA SER A 19 11.73 5.00 0.75
C SER A 19 10.63 5.15 -0.32
N GLU A 20 10.39 6.39 -0.75
CA GLU A 20 9.43 6.67 -1.84
C GLU A 20 9.83 5.96 -3.14
N LYS A 21 11.13 6.00 -3.50
CA LYS A 21 11.66 5.25 -4.65
C LYS A 21 11.31 3.77 -4.56
N LYS A 22 11.52 3.17 -3.38
CA LYS A 22 11.21 1.75 -3.17
C LYS A 22 9.71 1.48 -3.26
N ALA A 23 8.86 2.42 -2.85
CA ALA A 23 7.42 2.29 -2.97
C ALA A 23 6.97 2.18 -4.45
N TYR A 24 7.52 3.00 -5.34
CA TYR A 24 7.23 2.89 -6.78
C TYR A 24 7.70 1.55 -7.38
N GLU A 25 8.87 1.05 -6.96
CA GLU A 25 9.36 -0.27 -7.38
C GLU A 25 8.38 -1.39 -6.96
N ILE A 26 7.89 -1.33 -5.72
CA ILE A 26 6.94 -2.32 -5.18
C ILE A 26 5.59 -2.21 -5.89
N TYR A 27 5.04 -1.00 -6.03
CA TYR A 27 3.78 -0.80 -6.75
C TYR A 27 3.86 -1.38 -8.16
N GLN A 28 4.93 -1.07 -8.90
CA GLN A 28 5.12 -1.58 -10.25
C GLN A 28 5.19 -3.12 -10.30
N THR A 29 5.80 -3.74 -9.29
CA THR A 29 6.01 -5.19 -9.25
C THR A 29 4.78 -5.97 -8.76
N GLU A 30 4.06 -5.43 -7.77
CA GLU A 30 3.02 -6.14 -7.04
C GLU A 30 1.60 -5.67 -7.35
N VAL A 31 1.44 -4.46 -7.91
CA VAL A 31 0.13 -3.84 -8.18
C VAL A 31 -0.11 -3.68 -9.67
N GLY A 32 0.70 -2.87 -10.36
CA GLY A 32 0.48 -2.57 -11.78
C GLY A 32 1.42 -1.53 -12.38
N GLY A 33 1.35 -1.37 -13.70
CA GLY A 33 2.23 -0.49 -14.50
C GLY A 33 3.34 -1.26 -15.21
N ASN A 34 3.66 -0.87 -16.44
CA ASN A 34 4.67 -1.53 -17.28
C ASN A 34 6.09 -1.10 -16.93
N SER A 35 6.26 0.05 -16.28
CA SER A 35 7.55 0.54 -15.80
C SER A 35 7.41 1.52 -14.64
N ILE A 36 8.48 1.68 -13.85
CA ILE A 36 8.52 2.66 -12.74
C ILE A 36 8.25 4.08 -13.27
N ALA A 37 8.73 4.41 -14.48
CA ALA A 37 8.52 5.72 -15.10
C ALA A 37 7.06 6.00 -15.41
N GLU A 38 6.30 4.98 -15.81
CA GLU A 38 4.86 5.08 -16.06
C GLU A 38 4.10 5.29 -14.74
N VAL A 39 4.39 4.49 -13.71
CA VAL A 39 3.78 4.65 -12.38
C VAL A 39 4.05 6.05 -11.82
N MET A 40 5.27 6.59 -11.96
CA MET A 40 5.57 7.96 -11.54
C MET A 40 4.84 9.03 -12.38
N ALA A 41 4.50 8.73 -13.64
CA ALA A 41 3.80 9.65 -14.53
C ALA A 41 2.29 9.71 -14.25
N GLU A 42 1.70 8.60 -13.79
CA GLU A 42 0.29 8.54 -13.37
C GLU A 42 0.00 9.43 -12.16
N GLY A 43 0.91 9.45 -11.18
CA GLY A 43 0.75 10.28 -10.01
C GLY A 43 1.85 10.12 -8.98
N LYS A 44 1.90 11.08 -8.05
CA LYS A 44 2.83 11.02 -6.93
C LYS A 44 2.27 10.16 -5.81
N ALA A 45 3.10 9.29 -5.25
CA ALA A 45 2.80 8.58 -4.02
C ALA A 45 2.82 9.54 -2.80
N GLU A 46 1.78 9.47 -1.98
CA GLU A 46 1.67 10.29 -0.76
C GLU A 46 2.13 9.51 0.47
N GLU A 47 3.06 10.07 1.25
CA GLU A 47 3.51 9.43 2.50
C GLU A 47 2.44 9.59 3.59
N LEU A 48 1.92 8.47 4.07
CA LEU A 48 0.98 8.41 5.18
C LEU A 48 1.70 8.36 6.53
N LYS A 49 1.08 8.97 7.55
CA LYS A 49 1.48 8.71 8.94
C LYS A 49 1.17 7.26 9.30
N LYS A 50 2.04 6.65 10.11
CA LYS A 50 1.94 5.24 10.50
C LYS A 50 0.61 4.88 11.17
N ASP A 51 0.08 5.76 12.02
CA ASP A 51 -1.20 5.57 12.71
C ASP A 51 -2.38 5.56 11.73
N VAL A 52 -2.35 6.42 10.72
CA VAL A 52 -3.34 6.45 9.62
C VAL A 52 -3.27 5.16 8.82
N ALA A 53 -2.08 4.76 8.34
CA ALA A 53 -1.89 3.52 7.58
C ALA A 53 -2.31 2.27 8.38
N PHE A 54 -2.00 2.25 9.68
CA PHE A 54 -2.42 1.17 10.58
C PHE A 54 -3.94 1.09 10.68
N GLY A 55 -4.61 2.23 10.91
CA GLY A 55 -6.07 2.28 10.96
C GLY A 55 -6.73 1.79 9.67
N MET A 56 -6.21 2.19 8.52
CA MET A 56 -6.68 1.73 7.21
C MET A 56 -6.50 0.21 7.05
N TYR A 57 -5.32 -0.32 7.36
CA TYR A 57 -5.02 -1.75 7.26
C TYR A 57 -5.90 -2.60 8.17
N ILE A 58 -6.00 -2.25 9.46
CA ILE A 58 -6.82 -2.97 10.43
C ILE A 58 -8.29 -2.99 10.00
N ASN A 59 -8.83 -1.84 9.59
CA ASN A 59 -10.21 -1.76 9.14
C ASN A 59 -10.45 -2.65 7.91
N ALA A 60 -9.57 -2.60 6.90
CA ALA A 60 -9.72 -3.40 5.70
C ALA A 60 -9.58 -4.90 5.97
N THR A 61 -8.56 -5.31 6.73
CA THR A 61 -8.28 -6.72 7.00
C THR A 61 -9.27 -7.39 7.95
N ILE A 62 -9.84 -6.65 8.91
CA ILE A 62 -10.92 -7.18 9.75
C ILE A 62 -12.24 -7.22 8.97
N LYS A 63 -12.59 -6.13 8.27
CA LYS A 63 -13.91 -5.99 7.62
C LYS A 63 -14.06 -6.87 6.38
N TYR A 64 -12.99 -7.01 5.61
CA TYR A 64 -13.02 -7.72 4.32
C TYR A 64 -12.11 -8.95 4.28
N GLY A 65 -11.05 -8.98 5.10
CA GLY A 65 -10.09 -10.08 5.14
C GLY A 65 -10.36 -11.17 6.19
N GLY A 66 -11.30 -10.95 7.11
CA GLY A 66 -11.67 -11.93 8.15
C GLY A 66 -10.60 -12.16 9.23
N LYS A 67 -9.55 -11.33 9.29
CA LYS A 67 -8.47 -11.46 10.29
C LYS A 67 -8.94 -11.01 11.67
N HIS A 68 -8.38 -11.61 12.72
CA HIS A 68 -8.53 -11.09 14.07
C HIS A 68 -7.58 -9.90 14.30
N TYR A 69 -7.96 -8.97 15.19
CA TYR A 69 -7.19 -7.74 15.42
C TYR A 69 -5.70 -7.98 15.72
N PHE A 70 -5.40 -8.94 16.62
CA PHE A 70 -4.01 -9.20 17.01
C PHE A 70 -3.17 -9.74 15.84
N GLU A 71 -3.73 -10.64 15.04
CA GLU A 71 -3.09 -11.17 13.83
C GLU A 71 -2.82 -10.06 12.83
N ALA A 72 -3.84 -9.24 12.51
CA ALA A 72 -3.70 -8.12 11.60
C ALA A 72 -2.66 -7.08 12.09
N ALA A 73 -2.60 -6.84 13.40
CA ALA A 73 -1.62 -5.93 13.98
C ALA A 73 -0.19 -6.48 13.88
N CYS A 74 0.00 -7.77 14.13
CA CYS A 74 1.28 -8.45 13.92
C CYS A 74 1.73 -8.35 12.47
N ASP A 75 0.83 -8.64 11.52
CA ASP A 75 1.14 -8.60 10.08
C ASP A 75 1.55 -7.20 9.61
N PHE A 76 0.83 -6.16 10.05
CA PHE A 76 1.18 -4.79 9.69
C PHE A 76 2.58 -4.40 10.19
N HIS A 77 2.95 -4.86 11.40
CA HIS A 77 4.24 -4.53 12.00
C HIS A 77 5.40 -5.37 11.47
N SER A 78 5.13 -6.55 10.91
CA SER A 78 6.13 -7.43 10.28
C SER A 78 6.30 -7.17 8.78
N SER A 79 5.36 -6.46 8.15
CA SER A 79 5.40 -6.18 6.71
C SER A 79 6.46 -5.13 6.35
N GLU A 80 7.38 -5.51 5.48
CA GLU A 80 8.45 -4.66 4.98
C GLU A 80 8.57 -4.78 3.47
N ASN A 81 8.72 -3.64 2.78
CA ASN A 81 8.92 -3.54 1.34
C ASN A 81 7.90 -4.35 0.51
N THR A 82 6.61 -4.20 0.82
CA THR A 82 5.51 -4.91 0.17
C THR A 82 4.21 -4.09 0.18
N THR A 83 3.26 -4.50 -0.65
CA THR A 83 1.92 -3.94 -0.74
C THR A 83 1.05 -4.47 0.40
N LEU A 84 0.45 -3.54 1.15
CA LEU A 84 -0.41 -3.86 2.28
C LEU A 84 -1.88 -4.01 1.87
N LEU A 85 -2.36 -3.13 0.98
CA LEU A 85 -3.73 -3.13 0.49
C LEU A 85 -3.72 -2.77 -1.00
N ILE A 86 -4.64 -3.38 -1.74
CA ILE A 86 -4.95 -3.06 -3.14
C ILE A 86 -6.46 -2.96 -3.25
N ASP A 87 -6.95 -1.94 -3.93
CA ASP A 87 -8.35 -1.79 -4.30
C ASP A 87 -8.47 -1.54 -5.81
N SER A 88 -9.11 -2.48 -6.50
CA SER A 88 -9.39 -2.43 -7.94
C SER A 88 -10.79 -1.92 -8.29
N SER A 89 -11.57 -1.46 -7.31
CA SER A 89 -12.92 -0.93 -7.54
C SER A 89 -12.96 0.44 -8.21
N LEU A 90 -11.80 1.04 -8.47
CA LEU A 90 -11.67 2.29 -9.23
C LEU A 90 -11.56 2.08 -10.75
N ALA A 91 -11.51 0.83 -11.24
CA ALA A 91 -11.47 0.47 -12.66
C ALA A 91 -12.87 0.23 -13.26
#